data_AF-A0A3P3WJ09-F1
#
_entry.id   AF-A0A3P3WJ09-F1
#
_cell.length_a   1.000
_cell.length_b   1.000
_cell.length_c   1.000
_cell.angle_alpha   90.00
_cell.angle_beta   90.00
_cell.angle_gamma   90.00
#
_symmetry.space_group_name_H-M   'P 1'
#
loop_
_entity.id
_entity.type
_entity.pdbx_description
1 polymer ?
#
loop_
_entity_poly.entity_id
_entity_poly.type
_entity_poly.pdbx_seq_one_letter_code
_entity_poly.pdbx_strand_id
1 'polypeptide(L)'
;MKQKLYILISTILLSGAALGQSIRDTVFNDVILIKKTDVSTNGHFLVDIPIKPQKEPIIIFNDDFSIPAKLFFSRSSFLWEQNEIILITTDWVFEKEIREREKREGIHIKAHQNKIYHIKRRGGSGYEVDSLSVVMHDPRKPIKINFKNPELKENEVKYFFKECYGSTCCPEDPSWKFEKERNEMRNNFNNEHKVNTYKNAYREIKGKEGEHCDYYTLSDLTNKQRIEFLFPPKSYTEIDDVTQGFFVIILPSVINTENMKKLHH
;
A
#
# COMPACT_ATOMS: atom_id res chain seq x y z
N MET A 1 23.73 13.87 -53.81
CA MET A 1 23.47 14.28 -52.41
C MET A 1 21.99 14.31 -52.04
N LYS A 2 21.08 14.86 -52.86
CA LYS A 2 19.63 14.95 -52.52
C LYS A 2 18.95 13.59 -52.27
N GLN A 3 19.24 12.55 -53.06
CA GLN A 3 18.65 11.20 -52.86
C GLN A 3 19.04 10.54 -51.53
N LYS A 4 20.28 10.72 -51.05
CA LYS A 4 20.72 10.16 -49.76
C LYS A 4 20.03 10.86 -48.57
N LEU A 5 19.67 12.14 -48.71
CA LEU A 5 18.93 12.89 -47.70
C LEU A 5 17.46 12.47 -47.62
N TYR A 6 16.81 12.19 -48.75
CA TYR A 6 15.43 11.67 -48.78
C TYR A 6 15.31 10.28 -48.15
N ILE A 7 16.28 9.39 -48.40
CA ILE A 7 16.28 8.06 -47.78
C ILE A 7 16.42 8.21 -46.26
N LEU A 8 17.36 9.03 -45.78
CA LEU A 8 17.59 9.29 -44.36
C LEU A 8 16.34 9.86 -43.66
N ILE A 9 15.68 10.85 -44.26
CA ILE A 9 14.45 11.46 -43.73
C ILE A 9 13.29 10.45 -43.70
N SER A 10 13.17 9.57 -44.71
CA SER A 10 12.14 8.53 -44.71
C SER A 10 12.36 7.50 -43.60
N THR A 11 13.61 7.09 -43.33
CA THR A 11 13.93 6.18 -42.21
C THR A 11 13.64 6.80 -40.85
N ILE A 12 13.88 8.10 -40.67
CA ILE A 12 13.57 8.81 -39.41
C ILE A 12 12.05 8.90 -39.20
N LEU A 13 11.28 9.18 -40.25
CA LEU A 13 9.81 9.22 -40.18
C LEU A 13 9.19 7.83 -39.96
N LEU A 14 9.77 6.76 -40.52
CA LEU A 14 9.35 5.38 -40.28
C LEU A 14 9.73 4.87 -38.88
N SER A 15 10.83 5.34 -38.28
CA SER A 15 11.18 5.02 -36.89
C SER A 15 10.31 5.73 -35.84
N GLY A 16 9.68 6.86 -36.19
CA GLY A 16 8.69 7.54 -35.35
C GLY A 16 7.33 6.84 -35.28
N ALA A 17 7.09 5.87 -36.18
CA ALA A 17 5.90 5.02 -36.20
C ALA A 17 6.12 3.67 -35.48
N ALA A 18 7.16 3.57 -34.62
CA ALA A 18 7.29 2.49 -33.66
C ALA A 18 6.13 2.55 -32.66
N LEU A 19 5.01 1.96 -33.06
CA LEU A 19 3.84 1.52 -32.29
C LEU A 19 3.82 2.06 -30.86
N GLY A 20 3.29 3.27 -30.70
CA GLY A 20 2.81 3.71 -29.40
C GLY A 20 1.69 2.76 -28.99
N GLN A 21 1.99 1.79 -28.12
CA GLN A 21 0.96 0.98 -27.48
C GLN A 21 0.05 1.96 -26.74
N SER A 22 -1.21 2.06 -27.19
CA SER A 22 -2.19 2.81 -26.43
C SER A 22 -2.48 2.06 -25.13
N ILE A 23 -2.84 2.76 -24.06
CA ILE A 23 -3.31 2.12 -22.80
C ILE A 23 -4.44 1.10 -23.07
N ARG A 24 -5.18 1.30 -24.17
CA ARG A 24 -6.28 0.44 -24.62
C ARG A 24 -5.83 -0.90 -25.23
N ASP A 25 -4.55 -1.02 -25.57
CA ASP A 25 -3.92 -2.27 -26.06
C ASP A 25 -2.96 -2.86 -25.01
N THR A 26 -2.99 -2.33 -23.78
CA THR A 26 -2.08 -2.71 -22.70
C THR A 26 -2.57 -3.97 -21.97
N VAL A 27 -1.64 -4.88 -21.74
CA VAL A 27 -1.79 -5.98 -20.78
C VAL A 27 -1.12 -5.53 -19.48
N PHE A 28 -1.90 -5.43 -18.40
CA PHE A 28 -1.35 -5.20 -17.07
C PHE A 28 -0.99 -6.54 -16.44
N ASN A 29 0.30 -6.78 -16.27
CA ASN A 29 0.83 -7.96 -15.59
C ASN A 29 1.14 -7.66 -14.12
N ASP A 30 1.21 -8.70 -13.30
CA ASP A 30 1.60 -8.62 -11.88
C ASP A 30 0.74 -7.63 -11.06
N VAL A 31 -0.56 -7.53 -11.38
CA VAL A 31 -1.47 -6.59 -10.73
C VAL A 31 -1.83 -7.06 -9.33
N ILE A 32 -1.57 -6.22 -8.33
CA ILE A 32 -1.94 -6.48 -6.94
C ILE A 32 -3.40 -6.08 -6.74
N LEU A 33 -4.25 -7.05 -6.41
CA LEU A 33 -5.66 -6.81 -6.13
C LEU A 33 -5.87 -6.55 -4.64
N ILE A 34 -6.43 -5.39 -4.31
CA ILE A 34 -6.90 -5.06 -2.95
C ILE A 34 -8.42 -5.22 -2.97
N LYS A 35 -8.94 -6.22 -2.24
CA LYS A 35 -10.38 -6.43 -2.05
C LYS A 35 -10.81 -5.85 -0.71
N LYS A 36 -12.11 -5.60 -0.57
CA LYS A 36 -12.73 -5.21 0.71
C LYS A 36 -12.42 -6.17 1.87
N THR A 37 -12.24 -7.46 1.58
CA THR A 37 -11.88 -8.47 2.61
C THR A 37 -10.47 -8.28 3.18
N ASP A 38 -9.60 -7.57 2.45
CA ASP A 38 -8.21 -7.34 2.83
C ASP A 38 -8.05 -6.05 3.65
N VAL A 39 -9.13 -5.27 3.81
CA VAL A 39 -9.12 -3.92 4.37
C VAL A 39 -9.82 -3.88 5.73
N SER A 40 -9.23 -3.16 6.69
CA SER A 40 -9.89 -2.76 7.94
C SER A 40 -9.62 -1.29 8.23
N THR A 41 -10.56 -0.60 8.88
CA THR A 41 -10.45 0.84 9.13
C THR A 41 -10.97 1.26 10.50
N ASN A 42 -10.32 2.26 11.09
CA ASN A 42 -10.78 3.04 12.25
C ASN A 42 -10.69 4.55 11.99
N GLY A 43 -10.65 4.94 10.71
CA GLY A 43 -10.13 6.23 10.23
C GLY A 43 -8.89 6.01 9.38
N HIS A 44 -7.88 5.32 9.90
CA HIS A 44 -6.76 4.81 9.09
C HIS A 44 -7.20 3.55 8.32
N PHE A 45 -6.40 3.09 7.37
CA PHE A 45 -6.67 1.87 6.60
C PHE A 45 -5.56 0.87 6.80
N LEU A 46 -5.88 -0.33 7.24
CA LEU A 46 -4.96 -1.47 7.24
C LEU A 46 -5.31 -2.36 6.05
N VAL A 47 -4.36 -2.53 5.13
CA VAL A 47 -4.47 -3.44 3.99
C VAL A 47 -3.54 -4.62 4.26
N ASP A 48 -4.08 -5.80 4.56
CA ASP A 48 -3.29 -7.00 4.93
C ASP A 48 -2.68 -7.71 3.70
N ILE A 49 -1.98 -6.94 2.87
CA ILE A 49 -1.26 -7.39 1.69
C ILE A 49 0.16 -6.84 1.74
N PRO A 50 1.21 -7.69 1.72
CA PRO A 50 2.58 -7.24 1.80
C PRO A 50 3.03 -6.71 0.44
N ILE A 51 3.03 -5.39 0.27
CA ILE A 51 3.50 -4.75 -0.96
C ILE A 51 4.91 -4.20 -0.71
N LYS A 52 5.90 -4.79 -1.38
CA LYS A 52 7.30 -4.34 -1.30
C LYS A 52 7.56 -3.24 -2.33
N PRO A 53 8.21 -2.12 -1.96
CA PRO A 53 8.69 -1.14 -2.94
C PRO A 53 9.63 -1.78 -3.96
N GLN A 54 9.57 -1.32 -5.19
CA GLN A 54 10.42 -1.81 -6.27
C GLN A 54 10.78 -0.67 -7.24
N LYS A 55 11.80 -0.90 -8.07
CA LYS A 55 12.26 0.11 -9.04
C LYS A 55 11.20 0.39 -10.11
N GLU A 56 10.54 -0.66 -10.59
CA GLU A 56 9.49 -0.57 -11.61
C GLU A 56 8.16 -0.07 -11.02
N PRO A 57 7.23 0.44 -11.85
CA PRO A 57 5.90 0.80 -11.39
C PRO A 57 5.21 -0.38 -10.69
N ILE A 58 4.54 -0.11 -9.57
CA ILE A 58 3.63 -1.09 -8.96
C ILE A 58 2.23 -0.84 -9.52
N ILE A 59 1.57 -1.90 -9.96
CA ILE A 59 0.21 -1.84 -10.49
C ILE A 59 -0.75 -2.37 -9.43
N ILE A 60 -1.67 -1.53 -8.99
CA ILE A 60 -2.65 -1.84 -7.94
C ILE A 60 -4.05 -1.74 -8.53
N PHE A 61 -4.85 -2.78 -8.36
CA PHE A 61 -6.28 -2.73 -8.56
C PHE A 61 -6.96 -2.61 -7.20
N ASN A 62 -7.49 -1.43 -6.87
CA ASN A 62 -8.26 -1.21 -5.67
C ASN A 62 -9.76 -1.39 -5.93
N ASP A 63 -10.29 -2.52 -5.49
CA ASP A 63 -11.71 -2.89 -5.55
C ASP A 63 -12.47 -2.49 -4.28
N ASP A 64 -11.81 -1.86 -3.30
CA ASP A 64 -12.47 -1.31 -2.12
C ASP A 64 -12.73 0.20 -2.26
N PHE A 65 -14.02 0.55 -2.36
CA PHE A 65 -14.48 1.94 -2.43
C PHE A 65 -14.22 2.76 -1.17
N SER A 66 -13.98 2.10 -0.03
CA SER A 66 -13.76 2.78 1.24
C SER A 66 -12.42 3.50 1.29
N ILE A 67 -11.42 3.07 0.50
CA ILE A 67 -10.11 3.70 0.43
C ILE A 67 -10.13 4.82 -0.63
N PRO A 68 -9.98 6.10 -0.25
CA PRO A 68 -9.91 7.18 -1.22
C PRO A 68 -8.67 7.07 -2.11
N ALA A 69 -8.85 7.17 -3.43
CA ALA A 69 -7.74 7.08 -4.40
C ALA A 69 -6.58 8.03 -4.09
N LYS A 70 -6.87 9.23 -3.56
CA LYS A 70 -5.86 10.23 -3.19
C LYS A 70 -4.86 9.75 -2.14
N LEU A 71 -5.22 8.77 -1.29
CA LEU A 71 -4.29 8.19 -0.31
C LEU A 71 -3.14 7.43 -0.98
N PHE A 72 -3.34 6.93 -2.21
CA PHE A 72 -2.28 6.28 -2.97
C PHE A 72 -1.31 7.28 -3.63
N PHE A 73 -1.61 8.59 -3.63
CA PHE A 73 -0.84 9.55 -4.43
C PHE A 73 0.41 10.02 -3.68
N SER A 74 0.29 10.30 -2.38
CA SER A 74 1.38 10.81 -1.54
C SER A 74 2.24 9.70 -0.95
N ARG A 75 3.54 9.98 -0.80
CA ARG A 75 4.47 9.13 -0.05
C ARG A 75 4.12 9.03 1.43
N SER A 76 3.56 10.09 2.01
CA SER A 76 3.21 10.12 3.44
C SER A 76 2.05 9.20 3.82
N SER A 77 1.18 8.88 2.85
CA SER A 77 -0.02 8.10 3.09
C SER A 77 0.04 6.66 2.56
N PHE A 78 0.93 6.37 1.60
CA PHE A 78 1.03 5.03 1.03
C PHE A 78 2.43 4.74 0.47
N LEU A 79 3.03 3.63 0.91
CA LEU A 79 4.24 3.01 0.35
C LEU A 79 5.34 4.04 0.00
N TRP A 80 5.91 4.65 1.04
CA TRP A 80 6.74 5.86 0.95
C TRP A 80 7.96 5.76 0.01
N GLU A 81 8.57 4.57 -0.10
CA GLU A 81 9.74 4.32 -0.97
C GLU A 81 9.36 4.15 -2.45
N GLN A 82 8.10 3.87 -2.77
CA GLN A 82 7.67 3.65 -4.16
C GLN A 82 7.58 4.98 -4.91
N ASN A 83 8.26 5.05 -6.06
CA ASN A 83 8.30 6.24 -6.90
C ASN A 83 7.15 6.31 -7.90
N GLU A 84 6.70 5.18 -8.42
CA GLU A 84 5.73 5.14 -9.51
C GLU A 84 4.65 4.08 -9.27
N ILE A 85 3.39 4.47 -9.42
CA ILE A 85 2.22 3.61 -9.17
C ILE A 85 1.24 3.77 -10.32
N ILE A 86 0.73 2.65 -10.83
CA ILE A 86 -0.46 2.61 -11.68
C ILE A 86 -1.61 2.12 -10.81
N LEU A 87 -2.57 3.00 -10.51
CA LEU A 87 -3.74 2.67 -9.70
C LEU A 87 -4.95 2.51 -10.60
N ILE A 88 -5.56 1.33 -10.56
CA ILE A 88 -6.83 1.02 -11.22
C ILE A 88 -7.89 0.95 -10.13
N THR A 89 -8.98 1.70 -10.29
CA THR A 89 -10.12 1.65 -9.37
C THR A 89 -11.42 1.84 -10.15
N THR A 90 -12.57 1.51 -9.56
CA THR A 90 -13.87 1.84 -10.14
C THR A 90 -14.05 3.36 -10.22
N ASP A 91 -14.62 3.87 -11.31
CA ASP A 91 -14.93 5.29 -11.43
C ASP A 91 -16.20 5.63 -10.62
N TRP A 92 -16.03 5.86 -9.33
CA TRP A 92 -17.15 6.07 -8.40
C TRP A 92 -18.00 7.30 -8.72
N VAL A 93 -17.44 8.30 -9.41
CA VAL A 93 -18.21 9.46 -9.88
C VAL A 93 -19.20 9.00 -10.95
N PHE A 94 -18.72 8.23 -11.93
CA PHE A 94 -19.56 7.65 -12.97
C PHE A 94 -20.62 6.70 -12.38
N GLU A 95 -20.23 5.80 -11.47
CA GLU A 95 -21.16 4.87 -10.81
C GLU A 95 -22.26 5.61 -10.02
N LYS A 96 -21.91 6.74 -9.37
CA LYS A 96 -22.89 7.57 -8.66
C LYS A 96 -23.87 8.22 -9.63
N GLU A 97 -23.39 8.77 -10.74
CA GLU A 97 -24.24 9.35 -11.79
C GLU A 97 -25.20 8.33 -12.39
N ILE A 98 -24.73 7.10 -12.66
CA ILE A 98 -25.57 6.00 -13.13
C ILE A 98 -26.69 5.71 -12.13
N ARG A 99 -26.37 5.51 -10.84
CA ARG A 99 -27.37 5.22 -9.80
C ARG A 99 -28.41 6.33 -9.64
N GLU A 100 -27.99 7.59 -9.74
CA GLU A 100 -28.90 8.74 -9.67
C GLU A 100 -29.84 8.79 -10.87
N ARG A 101 -29.35 8.42 -12.06
CA ARG A 101 -30.15 8.33 -13.28
C ARG A 101 -31.13 7.17 -13.23
N GLU A 102 -30.70 5.99 -12.82
CA GLU A 102 -31.57 4.82 -12.62
C GLU A 102 -32.74 5.15 -11.67
N LYS A 103 -32.46 5.85 -10.57
CA LYS A 103 -33.50 6.33 -9.63
C LYS A 103 -34.49 7.31 -10.26
N ARG A 104 -34.00 8.22 -11.11
CA ARG A 104 -34.83 9.27 -11.75
C ARG A 104 -35.71 8.71 -12.86
N GLU A 105 -35.16 7.82 -13.66
CA GLU A 105 -35.79 7.30 -14.88
C GLU A 105 -36.50 5.95 -14.65
N GLY A 106 -36.27 5.29 -13.50
CA GLY A 106 -36.84 3.97 -13.21
C GLY A 106 -36.30 2.85 -14.09
N ILE A 107 -35.14 3.06 -14.71
CA ILE A 107 -34.47 2.11 -15.60
C ILE A 107 -33.26 1.47 -14.93
N HIS A 108 -32.82 0.33 -15.46
CA HIS A 108 -31.53 -0.25 -15.11
C HIS A 108 -30.51 0.00 -16.22
N ILE A 109 -29.36 0.57 -15.88
CA ILE A 109 -28.30 0.89 -16.84
C ILE A 109 -27.09 -0.01 -16.55
N LYS A 110 -26.81 -0.94 -17.46
CA LYS A 110 -25.64 -1.82 -17.37
C LYS A 110 -24.41 -1.12 -17.97
N ALA A 111 -23.84 -0.18 -17.22
CA ALA A 111 -22.61 0.50 -17.59
C ALA A 111 -21.64 0.55 -16.41
N HIS A 112 -20.38 0.19 -16.65
CA HIS A 112 -19.30 0.23 -15.66
C HIS A 112 -18.08 0.90 -16.26
N GLN A 113 -17.42 1.72 -15.44
CA GLN A 113 -16.17 2.37 -15.81
C GLN A 113 -15.15 2.23 -14.68
N ASN A 114 -13.89 2.14 -15.08
CA ASN A 114 -12.75 2.19 -14.19
C ASN A 114 -11.96 3.45 -14.49
N LYS A 115 -11.29 3.98 -13.47
CA LYS A 115 -10.32 5.04 -13.59
C LYS A 115 -8.92 4.45 -13.39
N ILE A 116 -8.06 4.67 -14.37
CA ILE A 116 -6.64 4.34 -14.30
C ILE A 116 -5.91 5.64 -14.00
N TYR A 117 -5.15 5.66 -12.91
CA TYR A 117 -4.25 6.74 -12.53
C TYR A 117 -2.81 6.30 -12.77
N HIS A 118 -2.02 7.16 -13.39
CA HIS A 118 -0.58 7.03 -13.45
C HIS A 118 0.04 8.07 -12.51
N ILE A 119 0.62 7.60 -11.41
CA ILE A 119 1.12 8.43 -10.32
C ILE A 119 2.64 8.38 -10.36
N LYS A 120 3.28 9.54 -10.54
CA LYS A 120 4.73 9.71 -10.45
C LYS A 120 5.07 10.60 -9.29
N ARG A 121 5.80 10.07 -8.30
CA ARG A 121 6.18 10.78 -7.08
C ARG A 121 7.60 11.30 -7.21
N ARG A 122 7.77 12.61 -7.03
CA ARG A 122 9.10 13.24 -7.03
C ARG A 122 9.74 13.12 -5.64
N GLY A 123 11.00 13.51 -5.51
CA GLY A 123 11.63 13.63 -4.19
C GLY A 123 10.86 14.64 -3.32
N GLY A 124 10.62 14.31 -2.04
CA GLY A 124 9.78 15.11 -1.14
C GLY A 124 8.31 14.70 -1.15
N SER A 125 7.40 15.67 -0.95
CA SER A 125 5.94 15.45 -0.82
C SER A 125 5.14 15.60 -2.12
N GLY A 126 5.78 16.02 -3.22
CA GLY A 126 5.11 16.30 -4.49
C GLY A 126 4.88 15.05 -5.37
N TYR A 127 3.80 15.07 -6.15
CA TYR A 127 3.47 14.03 -7.12
C TYR A 127 2.81 14.63 -8.38
N GLU A 128 2.89 13.90 -9.48
CA GLU A 128 2.14 14.15 -10.73
C GLU A 128 1.18 12.99 -10.97
N VAL A 129 -0.05 13.29 -11.38
CA VAL A 129 -1.07 12.29 -11.67
C VAL A 129 -1.70 12.56 -13.03
N ASP A 130 -1.56 11.60 -13.92
CA ASP A 130 -2.39 11.49 -15.11
C ASP A 130 -3.53 10.50 -14.82
N SER A 131 -4.70 10.71 -15.43
CA SER A 131 -5.82 9.78 -15.27
C SER A 131 -6.61 9.57 -16.54
N LEU A 132 -7.18 8.37 -16.67
CA LEU A 132 -8.00 7.98 -17.80
C LEU A 132 -9.18 7.14 -17.31
N SER A 133 -10.40 7.52 -17.69
CA SER A 133 -11.57 6.66 -17.52
C SER A 133 -11.70 5.68 -18.69
N VAL A 134 -11.88 4.40 -18.38
CA VAL A 134 -11.94 3.31 -19.36
C VAL A 134 -13.06 2.33 -19.03
N VAL A 135 -13.64 1.72 -20.06
CA VAL A 135 -14.50 0.54 -19.92
C VAL A 135 -13.61 -0.68 -20.10
N MET A 136 -13.23 -1.34 -19.00
CA MET A 136 -12.24 -2.43 -19.05
C MET A 136 -12.71 -3.66 -19.84
N HIS A 137 -14.03 -3.89 -19.86
CA HIS A 137 -14.65 -5.05 -20.51
C HIS A 137 -15.23 -4.74 -21.90
N ASP A 138 -14.78 -3.68 -22.61
CA ASP A 138 -15.22 -3.46 -23.99
C ASP A 138 -14.71 -4.62 -24.86
N PRO A 139 -15.60 -5.46 -25.45
CA PRO A 139 -15.19 -6.62 -26.23
C PRO A 139 -14.41 -6.25 -27.50
N ARG A 140 -14.47 -4.99 -27.95
CA ARG A 140 -13.73 -4.49 -29.11
C ARG A 140 -12.29 -4.11 -28.76
N LYS A 141 -12.01 -3.80 -27.49
CA LYS A 141 -10.71 -3.31 -26.99
C LYS A 141 -10.47 -3.78 -25.56
N PRO A 142 -10.27 -5.09 -25.34
CA PRO A 142 -10.17 -5.64 -23.99
C PRO A 142 -8.85 -5.24 -23.33
N ILE A 143 -8.92 -4.58 -22.19
CA ILE A 143 -7.77 -4.41 -21.29
C ILE A 143 -7.64 -5.71 -20.50
N LYS A 144 -6.49 -6.39 -20.62
CA LYS A 144 -6.24 -7.63 -19.89
C LYS A 144 -5.53 -7.33 -18.58
N ILE A 145 -6.05 -7.86 -17.48
CA ILE A 145 -5.43 -7.79 -16.16
C ILE A 145 -5.02 -9.21 -15.75
N ASN A 146 -3.73 -9.39 -15.48
CA ASN A 146 -3.20 -10.61 -14.88
C ASN A 146 -2.86 -10.29 -13.43
N PHE A 147 -3.70 -10.79 -12.53
CA PHE A 147 -3.53 -10.59 -11.09
C PHE A 147 -2.39 -11.44 -10.55
N LYS A 148 -1.71 -10.91 -9.53
CA LYS A 148 -0.72 -11.62 -8.75
C LYS A 148 -0.92 -11.32 -7.28
N ASN A 149 -1.02 -12.38 -6.49
CA ASN A 149 -1.00 -12.26 -5.05
C ASN A 149 0.47 -12.13 -4.60
N PRO A 150 0.81 -11.16 -3.74
CA PRO A 150 2.13 -11.12 -3.12
C PRO A 150 2.32 -12.35 -2.24
N GLU A 151 3.11 -13.30 -2.71
CA GLU A 151 3.46 -14.52 -1.97
C GLU A 151 4.68 -14.28 -1.09
N LEU A 152 4.62 -14.79 0.15
CA LEU A 152 5.76 -14.85 1.04
C LEU A 152 6.65 -16.02 0.62
N LYS A 153 7.96 -15.82 0.63
CA LYS A 153 8.91 -16.92 0.44
C LYS A 153 8.94 -17.83 1.67
N GLU A 154 9.55 -19.01 1.51
CA GLU A 154 9.92 -19.84 2.64
C GLU A 154 10.78 -19.02 3.62
N ASN A 155 10.45 -19.07 4.91
CA ASN A 155 11.03 -18.25 5.98
C ASN A 155 10.72 -16.74 5.94
N GLU A 156 9.75 -16.29 5.14
CA GLU A 156 9.24 -14.92 5.23
C GLU A 156 7.95 -14.85 6.07
N VAL A 157 7.87 -13.84 6.94
CA VAL A 157 6.64 -13.54 7.70
C VAL A 157 6.26 -12.06 7.55
N LYS A 158 4.96 -11.79 7.60
CA LYS A 158 4.42 -10.43 7.71
C LYS A 158 4.63 -9.91 9.13
N TYR A 159 5.12 -8.68 9.26
CA TYR A 159 5.08 -7.93 10.50
C TYR A 159 4.37 -6.60 10.31
N PHE A 160 3.69 -6.14 11.36
CA PHE A 160 2.89 -4.91 11.33
C PHE A 160 3.54 -3.80 12.15
N PHE A 161 4.36 -4.18 13.13
CA PHE A 161 4.99 -3.26 14.06
C PHE A 161 6.43 -3.70 14.31
N LYS A 162 7.33 -2.73 14.41
CA LYS A 162 8.76 -2.94 14.65
C LYS A 162 9.26 -1.93 15.65
N GLU A 163 10.05 -2.41 16.60
CA GLU A 163 10.77 -1.59 17.56
C GLU A 163 12.26 -1.89 17.45
N CYS A 164 13.10 -0.87 17.51
CA CYS A 164 14.55 -1.05 17.60
C CYS A 164 15.08 -0.36 18.85
N TYR A 165 16.12 -0.97 19.40
CA TYR A 165 16.84 -0.51 20.57
C TYR A 165 18.33 -0.52 20.24
N GLY A 166 19.00 0.61 20.45
CA GLY A 166 20.44 0.78 20.33
C GLY A 166 21.19 0.47 21.63
N SER A 167 22.41 0.98 21.77
CA SER A 167 23.28 0.65 22.91
C SER A 167 22.61 1.02 24.25
N THR A 168 22.81 0.18 25.25
CA THR A 168 22.37 0.41 26.64
C THR A 168 23.39 1.23 27.43
N CYS A 169 24.62 1.41 26.94
CA CYS A 169 25.71 1.90 27.77
C CYS A 169 26.14 3.34 27.46
N CYS A 170 26.52 3.72 26.23
CA CYS A 170 27.10 5.05 25.95
C CYS A 170 27.16 5.42 24.44
N PRO A 171 26.38 6.41 23.95
CA PRO A 171 25.21 6.97 24.60
C PRO A 171 24.08 5.94 24.62
N GLU A 172 23.35 5.88 25.74
CA GLU A 172 22.13 5.07 25.84
C GLU A 172 21.10 5.53 24.81
N ASP A 173 20.55 4.57 24.05
CA ASP A 173 19.46 4.85 23.12
C ASP A 173 18.23 5.36 23.89
N PRO A 174 17.69 6.56 23.57
CA PRO A 174 16.49 7.09 24.21
C PRO A 174 15.28 6.14 24.17
N SER A 175 15.23 5.21 23.21
CA SER A 175 14.19 4.18 23.08
C SER A 175 14.04 3.31 24.32
N TRP A 176 15.13 3.10 25.09
CA TRP A 176 15.11 2.36 26.35
C TRP A 176 14.25 3.04 27.42
N LYS A 177 14.16 4.38 27.41
CA LYS A 177 13.36 5.14 28.39
C LYS A 177 11.86 4.87 28.27
N PHE A 178 11.39 4.55 27.07
CA PHE A 178 9.97 4.28 26.79
C PHE A 178 9.62 2.79 26.81
N GLU A 179 10.58 1.90 27.10
CA GLU A 179 10.34 0.45 27.06
C GLU A 179 9.24 0.03 28.06
N LYS A 180 9.30 0.54 29.29
CA LYS A 180 8.35 0.21 30.35
C LYS A 180 6.92 0.61 29.98
N GLU A 181 6.73 1.86 29.54
CA GLU A 181 5.42 2.37 29.12
C GLU A 181 4.84 1.57 27.95
N ARG A 182 5.66 1.25 26.94
CA ARG A 182 5.23 0.43 25.80
C ARG A 182 4.86 -0.98 26.21
N ASN A 183 5.59 -1.59 27.15
CA ASN A 183 5.25 -2.88 27.72
C ASN A 183 3.93 -2.85 28.50
N GLU A 184 3.69 -1.80 29.28
CA GLU A 184 2.43 -1.60 30.00
C GLU A 184 1.24 -1.44 29.04
N MET A 185 1.37 -0.60 28.01
CA MET A 185 0.35 -0.44 26.96
C MET A 185 0.00 -1.77 26.28
N ARG A 186 1.02 -2.55 25.89
CA ARG A 186 0.83 -3.89 25.30
C ARG A 186 0.13 -4.85 26.24
N ASN A 187 0.55 -4.89 27.50
CA ASN A 187 -0.04 -5.78 28.50
C ASN A 187 -1.50 -5.41 28.79
N ASN A 188 -1.83 -4.12 28.85
CA ASN A 188 -3.20 -3.65 28.97
C ASN A 188 -4.06 -4.11 27.78
N PHE A 189 -3.57 -3.92 26.56
CA PHE A 189 -4.26 -4.39 25.35
C PHE A 189 -4.47 -5.91 25.35
N ASN A 190 -3.43 -6.68 25.69
CA ASN A 190 -3.51 -8.14 25.80
C ASN A 190 -4.57 -8.58 26.84
N ASN A 191 -4.63 -7.90 27.98
CA ASN A 191 -5.57 -8.20 29.07
C ASN A 191 -7.02 -7.82 28.73
N GLU A 192 -7.22 -6.69 28.06
CA GLU A 192 -8.52 -6.20 27.62
C GLU A 192 -9.12 -7.10 26.54
N HIS A 193 -8.34 -7.37 25.49
CA HIS A 193 -8.81 -8.11 24.32
C HIS A 193 -8.61 -9.63 24.42
N LYS A 194 -7.99 -10.12 25.50
CA LYS A 194 -7.65 -11.54 25.72
C LYS A 194 -6.82 -12.14 24.57
N VAL A 195 -5.83 -11.38 24.09
CA VAL A 195 -4.92 -11.75 23.00
C VAL A 195 -3.46 -11.71 23.45
N ASN A 196 -2.54 -12.25 22.64
CA ASN A 196 -1.11 -12.12 22.84
C ASN A 196 -0.41 -11.39 21.67
N THR A 197 -0.14 -10.09 21.84
CA THR A 197 0.61 -9.25 20.88
C THR A 197 2.05 -9.72 20.62
N TYR A 198 2.65 -10.50 21.53
CA TYR A 198 4.00 -11.06 21.36
C TYR A 198 4.01 -12.40 20.61
N LYS A 199 2.84 -13.00 20.35
CA LYS A 199 2.75 -14.30 19.68
C LYS A 199 3.37 -14.22 18.29
N ASN A 200 4.31 -15.13 18.03
CA ASN A 200 5.13 -15.13 16.82
C ASN A 200 5.87 -13.80 16.59
N ALA A 201 6.39 -13.17 17.64
CA ALA A 201 7.35 -12.07 17.51
C ALA A 201 8.77 -12.60 17.28
N TYR A 202 9.56 -11.86 16.51
CA TYR A 202 10.93 -12.21 16.12
C TYR A 202 11.89 -11.10 16.53
N ARG A 203 13.08 -11.48 17.01
CA ARG A 203 14.15 -10.56 17.36
C ARG A 203 15.35 -10.75 16.46
N GLU A 204 15.82 -9.65 15.91
CA GLU A 204 17.09 -9.54 15.20
C GLU A 204 18.10 -8.83 16.10
N ILE A 205 19.18 -9.52 16.44
CA ILE A 205 20.27 -8.94 17.22
C ILE A 205 21.14 -8.10 16.27
N LYS A 206 21.36 -6.82 16.60
CA LYS A 206 22.13 -5.86 15.80
C LYS A 206 23.52 -5.57 16.37
N GLY A 207 23.75 -5.86 17.64
CA GLY A 207 25.01 -5.55 18.32
C GLY A 207 25.28 -6.46 19.53
N LYS A 208 26.22 -6.04 20.38
CA LYS A 208 26.73 -6.83 21.51
C LYS A 208 26.26 -6.31 22.88
N GLU A 209 25.69 -5.11 22.92
CA GLU A 209 25.34 -4.37 24.13
C GLU A 209 23.83 -4.26 24.32
N GLY A 210 23.09 -5.23 23.77
CA GLY A 210 21.63 -5.28 23.82
C GLY A 210 20.94 -4.68 22.61
N GLU A 211 21.68 -4.28 21.56
CA GLU A 211 21.07 -3.69 20.37
C GLU A 211 20.30 -4.75 19.59
N HIS A 212 19.02 -4.49 19.36
CA HIS A 212 18.14 -5.41 18.67
C HIS A 212 16.96 -4.69 18.02
N CYS A 213 16.31 -5.37 17.09
CA CYS A 213 15.00 -4.99 16.63
C CYS A 213 14.01 -6.13 16.83
N ASP A 214 12.86 -5.82 17.39
CA ASP A 214 11.74 -6.73 17.58
C ASP A 214 10.68 -6.47 16.51
N TYR A 215 10.23 -7.56 15.88
CA TYR A 215 9.27 -7.57 14.79
C TYR A 215 8.02 -8.31 15.25
N TYR A 216 6.91 -7.59 15.29
CA TYR A 216 5.64 -8.08 15.81
C TYR A 216 4.71 -8.42 14.65
N THR A 217 4.37 -9.71 14.55
CA THR A 217 3.46 -10.23 13.51
C THR A 217 2.00 -9.99 13.85
N LEU A 218 1.68 -9.70 15.12
CA LEU A 218 0.30 -9.52 15.62
C LEU A 218 -0.63 -10.66 15.15
N SER A 219 -0.08 -11.87 15.12
CA SER A 219 -0.73 -13.04 14.52
C SER A 219 -1.97 -13.51 15.28
N ASP A 220 -2.05 -13.17 16.57
CA ASP A 220 -3.21 -13.47 17.43
C ASP A 220 -4.34 -12.44 17.30
N LEU A 221 -4.10 -11.31 16.63
CA LEU A 221 -5.06 -10.21 16.50
C LEU A 221 -5.82 -10.32 15.18
N THR A 222 -7.12 -10.00 15.22
CA THR A 222 -7.92 -9.72 14.00
C THR A 222 -7.45 -8.43 13.33
N ASN A 223 -7.75 -8.21 12.05
CA ASN A 223 -7.38 -6.95 11.37
C ASN A 223 -7.95 -5.70 12.07
N LYS A 224 -9.15 -5.79 12.65
CA LYS A 224 -9.73 -4.70 13.45
C LYS A 224 -8.90 -4.41 14.71
N GLN A 225 -8.48 -5.46 15.43
CA GLN A 225 -7.62 -5.30 16.60
C GLN A 225 -6.21 -4.84 16.22
N ARG A 226 -5.68 -5.26 15.07
CA ARG A 226 -4.37 -4.80 14.58
C ARG A 226 -4.38 -3.29 14.35
N ILE A 227 -5.39 -2.77 13.66
CA ILE A 227 -5.47 -1.32 13.42
C ILE A 227 -5.69 -0.53 14.72
N GLU A 228 -6.50 -1.05 15.64
CA GLU A 228 -6.70 -0.47 16.97
C GLU A 228 -5.41 -0.48 17.80
N PHE A 229 -4.62 -1.55 17.74
CA PHE A 229 -3.34 -1.63 18.43
C PHE A 229 -2.31 -0.66 17.86
N LEU A 230 -2.23 -0.53 16.53
CA LEU A 230 -1.30 0.36 15.85
C LEU A 230 -1.68 1.84 15.98
N PHE A 231 -2.98 2.11 16.00
CA PHE A 231 -3.58 3.45 16.06
C PHE A 231 -4.77 3.42 17.02
N PRO A 232 -4.52 3.42 18.34
CA PRO A 232 -5.60 3.38 19.32
C PRO A 232 -6.52 4.58 19.12
N PRO A 233 -7.85 4.40 19.20
CA PRO A 233 -8.79 5.51 19.11
C PRO A 233 -8.43 6.53 20.20
N LYS A 234 -8.10 7.76 19.81
CA LYS A 234 -7.66 8.80 20.73
C LYS A 234 -8.70 9.00 21.84
N SER A 235 -8.32 8.81 23.10
CA SER A 235 -8.98 9.43 24.26
C SER A 235 -8.28 10.72 24.71
N TYR A 236 -7.46 11.34 23.86
CA TYR A 236 -6.61 12.47 24.23
C TYR A 236 -6.97 13.77 23.50
N THR A 237 -7.37 14.75 24.32
CA THR A 237 -7.32 16.19 24.07
C THR A 237 -5.86 16.65 24.08
N GLU A 238 -5.14 16.46 22.98
CA GLU A 238 -3.92 17.22 22.72
C GLU A 238 -3.77 17.34 21.20
N ILE A 239 -3.75 18.59 20.76
CA ILE A 239 -3.59 19.00 19.38
C ILE A 239 -2.12 18.75 19.05
N ASP A 240 -1.80 17.51 18.71
CA ASP A 240 -0.49 17.15 18.20
C ASP A 240 -0.48 17.49 16.70
N ASP A 241 0.23 18.58 16.37
CA ASP A 241 0.37 19.16 15.01
C ASP A 241 0.91 18.16 13.96
N VAL A 242 1.33 16.96 14.38
CA VAL A 242 1.79 15.88 13.51
C VAL A 242 0.62 15.08 12.88
N THR A 243 -0.58 15.16 13.45
CA THR A 243 -1.79 14.49 12.92
C THR A 243 -2.88 15.48 12.54
N GLN A 244 -2.60 16.36 11.57
CA GLN A 244 -3.64 17.15 10.89
C GLN A 244 -4.56 16.22 10.06
N GLY A 245 -5.40 15.40 10.69
CA GLY A 245 -6.42 14.59 10.00
C GLY A 245 -5.89 13.67 8.88
N PHE A 246 -4.61 13.29 8.91
CA PHE A 246 -3.99 12.48 7.87
C PHE A 246 -4.36 11.00 8.04
N PHE A 247 -5.33 10.55 7.26
CA PHE A 247 -5.56 9.12 7.07
C PHE A 247 -4.40 8.51 6.27
N VAL A 248 -3.98 7.30 6.62
CA VAL A 248 -2.88 6.58 5.97
C VAL A 248 -3.30 5.15 5.66
N ILE A 249 -2.68 4.57 4.62
CA ILE A 249 -2.77 3.16 4.29
C ILE A 249 -1.55 2.45 4.87
N ILE A 250 -1.79 1.53 5.79
CA ILE A 250 -0.82 0.70 6.48
C ILE A 250 -0.75 -0.63 5.75
N LEU A 251 0.46 -1.07 5.47
CA LEU A 251 0.76 -2.36 4.86
C LEU A 251 1.61 -3.17 5.82
N PRO A 252 1.40 -4.49 5.96
CA PRO A 252 2.38 -5.34 6.58
C PRO A 252 3.68 -5.27 5.78
N SER A 253 4.78 -5.17 6.50
CA SER A 253 6.11 -5.37 5.92
C SER A 253 6.50 -6.84 6.03
N VAL A 254 7.54 -7.25 5.32
CA VAL A 254 7.99 -8.65 5.30
C VAL A 254 9.42 -8.72 5.82
N ILE A 255 9.68 -9.70 6.67
CA ILE A 255 11.02 -10.04 7.15
C ILE A 255 11.33 -11.50 6.83
N ASN A 256 12.61 -11.79 6.61
CA ASN A 256 13.13 -13.16 6.58
C ASN A 256 13.55 -13.56 8.01
N THR A 257 13.07 -14.71 8.49
CA THR A 257 13.23 -15.18 9.86
C THR A 257 14.34 -16.22 10.04
N GLU A 258 15.08 -16.59 9.00
CA GLU A 258 16.07 -17.69 9.00
C GLU A 258 17.12 -17.55 10.11
N ASN A 259 17.53 -16.31 10.41
CA ASN A 259 18.54 -16.01 11.44
C ASN A 259 17.98 -15.21 12.62
N MET A 260 16.66 -15.25 12.84
CA MET A 260 16.01 -14.48 13.91
C MET A 260 15.66 -15.36 15.11
N LYS A 261 15.77 -14.78 16.31
CA LYS A 261 15.32 -15.45 17.53
C LYS A 261 13.81 -15.27 17.66
N LYS A 262 13.05 -16.38 17.75
CA LYS A 262 11.62 -16.32 18.09
C LYS A 262 11.46 -15.98 19.57
N LEU A 263 10.69 -14.94 19.88
CA LEU A 263 10.53 -14.45 21.26
C LEU A 263 9.48 -15.24 22.04
N HIS A 264 8.36 -15.61 21.40
CA HIS A 264 7.26 -16.30 22.05
C HIS A 264 6.54 -17.29 21.10
N HIS A 265 6.19 -18.46 21.62
CA HIS A 265 5.38 -19.50 20.97
C HIS A 265 3.88 -19.29 21.22
#